data_AF-A0A3M0E1Q8-F1
#
_entry.id   AF-A0A3M0E1Q8-F1
#
_cell.length_a   1.000
_cell.length_b   1.000
_cell.length_c   1.000
_cell.angle_alpha   90.00
_cell.angle_beta   90.00
_cell.angle_gamma   90.00
#
_symmetry.space_group_name_H-M   'P 1'
#
loop_
_entity.id
_entity.type
_entity.pdbx_description
1 polymer ?
#
loop_
_entity_poly.entity_id
_entity_poly.type
_entity_poly.pdbx_seq_one_letter_code
_entity_poly.pdbx_strand_id
1 'polypeptide(L)'
;MAVFTLGQATAQALGAVAGRRSPRRPSPILSPGLGARSGGPHRTGAPVLRDSIEAGTFEELFFTVPGKGETDKLLRIARRTLDAGRQLRREARAGDRILSAAERRIILLTAAAVRVYEEILTLARLNKGRVFPSYDHLSKATSLGRATIARALHILEDIGFLVRQRRFKRVEAEGPGPRYRQTSNVYRPTLPQRVLAYLPRWMRPAPTPDDVVQQQADRIDDIAAMLSGLSCRDLAAVTVGGQLGKMLAKLGAGVDRIERESQIQSQSLQS
;
A
#
# COMPACT_ATOMS: atom_id res chain seq x y z
N MET A 1 -12.98 25.51 -7.22
CA MET A 1 -13.78 24.31 -6.94
C MET A 1 -12.89 23.08 -7.08
N ALA A 2 -12.16 22.71 -6.02
CA ALA A 2 -11.28 21.54 -6.01
C ALA A 2 -12.01 20.36 -5.36
N VAL A 3 -12.27 19.31 -6.15
CA VAL A 3 -12.91 18.08 -5.69
C VAL A 3 -11.86 17.26 -4.96
N PHE A 4 -11.98 17.17 -3.63
CA PHE A 4 -11.18 16.26 -2.81
C PHE A 4 -11.59 14.82 -3.13
N THR A 5 -10.74 14.07 -3.82
CA THR A 5 -10.92 12.64 -4.00
C THR A 5 -10.49 11.88 -2.74
N LEU A 6 -11.47 11.27 -2.09
CA LEU A 6 -11.47 10.44 -0.87
C LEU A 6 -10.61 9.15 -0.94
N GLY A 7 -9.48 9.17 -1.65
CA GLY A 7 -8.72 7.96 -2.04
C GLY A 7 -7.31 7.80 -1.45
N GLN A 8 -6.79 8.77 -0.68
CA GLN A 8 -5.41 8.70 -0.16
C GLN A 8 -5.31 8.35 1.34
N ALA A 9 -6.36 8.57 2.12
CA ALA A 9 -6.35 8.29 3.57
C ALA A 9 -6.39 6.78 3.90
N THR A 10 -6.97 5.95 3.02
CA THR A 10 -7.08 4.48 3.26
C THR A 10 -5.79 3.71 2.97
N ALA A 11 -4.87 4.28 2.18
CA ALA A 11 -3.59 3.63 1.87
C ALA A 11 -2.58 3.71 3.03
N GLN A 12 -2.67 4.72 3.90
CA GLN A 12 -1.77 4.86 5.05
C GLN A 12 -2.19 4.00 6.26
N ALA A 13 -3.48 3.64 6.39
CA ALA A 13 -3.98 2.89 7.54
C ALA A 13 -3.69 1.38 7.50
N LEU A 14 -3.40 0.78 6.33
CA LEU A 14 -3.08 -0.64 6.20
C LEU A 14 -1.57 -0.96 6.28
N GLY A 15 -0.70 0.05 6.28
CA GLY A 15 0.75 -0.14 6.30
C GLY A 15 1.38 -0.31 7.70
N ALA A 16 0.64 0.00 8.78
CA ALA A 16 1.22 0.13 10.11
C ALA A 16 1.09 -1.10 11.03
N VAL A 17 0.43 -2.19 10.60
CA VAL A 17 0.15 -3.35 11.49
C VAL A 17 1.04 -4.58 11.24
N ALA A 18 1.83 -4.62 10.17
CA ALA A 18 2.68 -5.78 9.84
C ALA A 18 4.15 -5.54 10.19
N GLY A 19 4.54 -5.66 11.46
CA GLY A 19 5.93 -5.42 11.83
C GLY A 19 6.44 -5.75 13.22
N ARG A 20 5.77 -6.59 14.03
CA ARG A 20 6.41 -7.13 15.26
C ARG A 20 6.99 -8.52 14.98
N ARG A 21 8.30 -8.57 14.68
CA ARG A 21 9.10 -9.81 14.67
C ARG A 21 9.37 -10.24 16.11
N SER A 22 8.94 -11.46 16.47
CA SER A 22 9.32 -12.12 17.73
C SER A 22 10.81 -12.50 17.74
N PRO A 23 11.46 -12.57 18.93
CA PRO A 23 12.89 -12.84 19.06
C PRO A 23 13.21 -14.32 18.83
N ARG A 24 14.32 -14.60 18.15
CA ARG A 24 14.87 -15.94 17.92
C ARG A 24 15.61 -16.41 19.17
N ARG A 25 15.25 -17.60 19.69
CA ARG A 25 16.06 -18.36 20.67
C ARG A 25 17.20 -19.10 19.95
N PRO A 26 18.35 -19.35 20.62
CA PRO A 26 19.47 -20.10 20.03
C PRO A 26 19.22 -21.61 20.08
N SER A 27 19.74 -22.30 19.07
CA SER A 27 19.65 -23.75 18.85
C SER A 27 20.72 -24.53 19.64
N PRO A 28 20.45 -25.77 20.08
CA PRO A 28 21.49 -26.77 20.27
C PRO A 28 21.54 -27.77 19.11
N ILE A 29 22.68 -28.45 19.07
CA ILE A 29 23.27 -29.24 17.98
C ILE A 29 22.88 -30.72 18.14
N LEU A 30 22.57 -31.43 17.03
CA LEU A 30 23.15 -32.71 16.55
C LEU A 30 22.18 -33.58 15.72
N SER A 31 22.71 -33.98 14.55
CA SER A 31 22.54 -35.23 13.80
C SER A 31 21.40 -35.45 12.79
N PRO A 32 21.71 -36.18 11.69
CA PRO A 32 20.99 -36.08 10.42
C PRO A 32 20.08 -37.29 10.20
N GLY A 33 18.78 -37.04 10.10
CA GLY A 33 17.79 -38.07 9.78
C GLY A 33 16.72 -37.47 8.89
N LEU A 34 16.65 -37.98 7.66
CA LEU A 34 15.51 -37.98 6.73
C LEU A 34 14.47 -36.89 6.99
N GLY A 35 14.53 -35.82 6.20
CA GLY A 35 13.57 -34.71 6.24
C GLY A 35 12.13 -35.20 6.06
N ALA A 36 11.48 -35.48 7.18
CA ALA A 36 10.06 -35.70 7.25
C ALA A 36 9.36 -34.45 6.72
N ARG A 37 8.68 -34.59 5.58
CA ARG A 37 7.75 -33.58 5.07
C ARG A 37 6.62 -33.46 6.09
N SER A 38 6.76 -32.58 7.07
CA SER A 38 5.69 -32.21 8.00
C SER A 38 4.68 -31.28 7.31
N GLY A 39 4.06 -31.78 6.25
CA GLY A 39 2.88 -31.18 5.65
C GLY A 39 1.64 -31.71 6.35
N GLY A 40 1.38 -31.24 7.58
CA GLY A 40 0.06 -31.43 8.18
C GLY A 40 -1.00 -30.78 7.27
N PRO A 41 -2.19 -31.37 7.10
CA PRO A 41 -3.22 -30.83 6.24
C PRO A 41 -3.57 -29.40 6.67
N HIS A 42 -3.58 -28.46 5.73
CA HIS A 42 -3.96 -27.07 5.99
C HIS A 42 -5.32 -27.03 6.71
N ARG A 43 -5.35 -26.52 7.95
CA ARG A 43 -6.54 -26.41 8.82
C ARG A 43 -7.69 -25.57 8.23
N THR A 44 -7.46 -24.92 7.09
CA THR A 44 -8.46 -24.24 6.29
C THR A 44 -8.47 -24.91 4.92
N GLY A 45 -9.46 -25.74 4.63
CA GLY A 45 -9.72 -26.25 3.27
C GLY A 45 -10.16 -25.15 2.30
N ALA A 46 -9.57 -23.96 2.39
CA ALA A 46 -10.01 -22.76 1.71
C ALA A 46 -9.46 -22.71 0.29
N PRO A 47 -10.31 -22.76 -0.74
CA PRO A 47 -9.91 -22.60 -2.14
C PRO A 47 -9.52 -21.15 -2.52
N VAL A 48 -9.34 -20.30 -1.51
CA VAL A 48 -9.12 -18.85 -1.61
C VAL A 48 -8.05 -18.44 -0.61
N LEU A 49 -7.09 -17.64 -1.07
CA LEU A 49 -6.02 -17.14 -0.21
C LEU A 49 -6.52 -15.98 0.67
N ARG A 50 -5.91 -15.85 1.86
CA ARG A 50 -6.16 -14.75 2.79
C ARG A 50 -6.02 -13.38 2.10
N ASP A 51 -6.88 -12.45 2.50
CA ASP A 51 -6.98 -11.07 2.00
C ASP A 51 -7.40 -10.95 0.52
N SER A 52 -7.92 -12.03 -0.08
CA SER A 52 -8.57 -11.95 -1.39
C SER A 52 -9.98 -11.37 -1.27
N ILE A 53 -10.38 -10.56 -2.24
CA ILE A 53 -11.69 -9.89 -2.28
C ILE A 53 -12.54 -10.49 -3.42
N GLU A 54 -13.86 -10.49 -3.27
CA GLU A 54 -14.77 -11.01 -4.27
C GLU A 54 -14.70 -10.19 -5.57
N ALA A 55 -14.54 -10.87 -6.70
CA ALA A 55 -14.52 -10.25 -8.00
C ALA A 55 -15.88 -9.61 -8.32
N GLY A 56 -15.85 -8.38 -8.82
CA GLY A 56 -17.01 -7.56 -9.16
C GLY A 56 -17.46 -6.58 -8.08
N THR A 57 -16.85 -6.61 -6.88
CA THR A 57 -17.32 -5.82 -5.73
C THR A 57 -16.55 -4.52 -5.48
N PHE A 58 -15.26 -4.47 -5.82
CA PHE A 58 -14.37 -3.36 -5.42
C PHE A 58 -13.63 -2.74 -6.60
N GLU A 59 -13.69 -3.39 -7.76
CA GLU A 59 -12.87 -3.04 -8.91
C GLU A 59 -13.15 -1.63 -9.44
N GLU A 60 -14.39 -1.16 -9.38
CA GLU A 60 -14.75 0.18 -9.84
C GLU A 60 -14.03 1.29 -9.07
N LEU A 61 -13.88 1.12 -7.75
CA LEU A 61 -13.14 2.05 -6.89
C LEU A 61 -11.62 1.82 -6.97
N PHE A 62 -11.21 0.60 -7.30
CA PHE A 62 -9.80 0.26 -7.41
C PHE A 62 -9.15 0.88 -8.64
N PHE A 63 -9.85 0.88 -9.77
CA PHE A 63 -9.30 1.32 -11.04
C PHE A 63 -9.21 2.83 -11.19
N THR A 64 -8.28 3.24 -12.05
CA THR A 64 -8.17 4.62 -12.51
C THR A 64 -7.92 4.58 -14.00
N VAL A 65 -8.73 5.31 -14.75
CA VAL A 65 -8.54 5.45 -16.19
C VAL A 65 -7.25 6.22 -16.42
N PRO A 66 -6.24 5.65 -17.10
CA PRO A 66 -5.00 6.36 -17.35
C PRO A 66 -5.26 7.55 -18.28
N GLY A 67 -4.65 8.68 -17.96
CA GLY A 67 -4.62 9.85 -18.83
C GLY A 67 -3.84 9.59 -20.12
N LYS A 68 -4.01 10.46 -21.12
CA LYS A 68 -3.29 10.37 -22.39
C LYS A 68 -1.77 10.41 -22.15
N GLY A 69 -1.06 9.39 -22.62
CA GLY A 69 0.40 9.26 -22.49
C GLY A 69 0.90 8.93 -21.09
N GLU A 70 0.01 8.74 -20.10
CA GLU A 70 0.40 8.43 -18.73
C GLU A 70 1.15 7.09 -18.63
N THR A 71 0.66 6.07 -19.33
CA THR A 71 1.30 4.74 -19.36
C THR A 71 2.70 4.80 -19.95
N ASP A 72 2.91 5.60 -21.00
CA ASP A 72 4.22 5.75 -21.64
C ASP A 72 5.18 6.52 -20.73
N LYS A 73 4.67 7.53 -20.01
CA LYS A 73 5.43 8.24 -18.97
C LYS A 73 5.85 7.29 -17.85
N LEU A 74 4.94 6.46 -17.34
CA LEU A 74 5.25 5.46 -16.30
C LEU A 74 6.30 4.45 -16.76
N LEU A 75 6.19 3.96 -18.00
CA LEU A 75 7.19 3.06 -18.58
C LEU A 75 8.57 3.71 -18.66
N ARG A 76 8.63 4.98 -19.11
CA ARG A 76 9.88 5.73 -19.19
C ARG A 76 10.51 5.96 -17.82
N ILE A 77 9.69 6.22 -16.81
CA ILE A 77 10.12 6.34 -15.40
C ILE A 77 10.68 5.01 -14.90
N ALA A 78 10.00 3.88 -15.14
CA ALA A 78 10.49 2.57 -14.74
C ALA A 78 11.84 2.22 -15.39
N ARG A 79 12.01 2.51 -16.68
CA ARG A 79 13.30 2.34 -17.39
C ARG A 79 14.40 3.22 -16.79
N ARG A 80 14.11 4.50 -16.52
CA ARG A 80 15.09 5.39 -15.89
C ARG A 80 15.45 4.96 -14.46
N THR A 81 14.48 4.42 -13.73
CA THR A 81 14.69 3.88 -12.39
C THR A 81 15.61 2.67 -12.41
N LEU A 82 15.48 1.81 -13.42
CA LEU A 82 16.37 0.66 -13.62
C LEU A 82 17.82 1.14 -13.84
N ASP A 83 18.02 2.18 -14.65
CA ASP A 83 19.35 2.74 -14.89
C ASP A 83 19.92 3.41 -13.63
N ALA A 84 19.12 4.16 -12.89
CA ALA A 84 19.51 4.72 -11.60
C ALA A 84 19.88 3.61 -10.59
N GLY A 85 19.10 2.52 -10.54
CA GLY A 85 19.41 1.36 -9.70
C GLY A 85 20.72 0.66 -10.09
N ARG A 86 21.06 0.60 -11.38
CA ARG A 86 22.36 0.09 -11.84
C ARG A 86 23.51 0.98 -11.38
N GLN A 87 23.34 2.31 -11.44
CA GLN A 87 24.33 3.27 -10.98
C GLN A 87 24.55 3.18 -9.46
N LEU A 88 23.46 3.21 -8.68
CA LEU A 88 23.51 3.04 -7.22
C LEU A 88 24.21 1.74 -6.81
N ARG A 89 23.96 0.64 -7.54
CA ARG A 89 24.63 -0.64 -7.29
C ARG A 89 26.14 -0.57 -7.56
N ARG A 90 26.59 0.22 -8.54
CA ARG A 90 28.02 0.40 -8.83
C ARG A 90 28.69 1.21 -7.71
N GLU A 91 28.11 2.35 -7.33
CA GLU A 91 28.59 3.19 -6.23
C GLU A 91 28.71 2.40 -4.91
N ALA A 92 27.67 1.63 -4.57
CA ALA A 92 27.69 0.81 -3.35
C ALA A 92 28.74 -0.31 -3.37
N ARG A 93 29.10 -0.83 -4.55
CA ARG A 93 30.16 -1.84 -4.69
C ARG A 93 31.55 -1.23 -4.64
N ALA A 94 31.71 0.01 -5.12
CA ALA A 94 32.95 0.77 -5.01
C ALA A 94 33.24 1.22 -3.57
N GLY A 95 32.22 1.25 -2.70
CA GLY A 95 32.35 1.71 -1.32
C GLY A 95 32.03 3.19 -1.15
N ASP A 96 31.70 3.89 -2.24
CA ASP A 96 31.43 5.33 -2.25
C ASP A 96 30.13 5.71 -1.53
N ARG A 97 29.22 4.74 -1.33
CA ARG A 97 27.87 5.00 -0.85
C ARG A 97 27.27 3.85 -0.06
N ILE A 98 26.65 4.19 1.08
CA ILE A 98 25.79 3.28 1.84
C ILE A 98 24.35 3.46 1.35
N LEU A 99 23.71 2.36 0.93
CA LEU A 99 22.37 2.41 0.36
C LEU A 99 21.27 2.58 1.41
N SER A 100 20.39 3.55 1.19
CA SER A 100 19.17 3.71 1.99
C SER A 100 18.20 2.54 1.82
N ALA A 101 17.16 2.46 2.67
CA ALA A 101 16.12 1.44 2.52
C ALA A 101 15.36 1.54 1.18
N ALA A 102 15.14 2.76 0.68
CA ALA A 102 14.51 2.99 -0.62
C ALA A 102 15.43 2.55 -1.77
N GLU A 103 16.72 2.88 -1.68
CA GLU A 103 17.72 2.52 -2.69
C GLU A 103 17.90 1.02 -2.78
N ARG A 104 17.93 0.33 -1.63
CA ARG A 104 17.97 -1.13 -1.58
C ARG A 104 16.82 -1.79 -2.34
N ARG A 105 15.63 -1.17 -2.38
CA ARG A 105 14.50 -1.66 -3.19
C ARG A 105 14.67 -1.32 -4.67
N ILE A 106 15.12 -0.09 -4.98
CA ILE A 106 15.34 0.36 -6.37
C ILE A 106 16.38 -0.52 -7.07
N ILE A 107 17.48 -0.88 -6.39
CA ILE A 107 18.50 -1.75 -6.99
C ILE A 107 17.97 -3.16 -7.28
N LEU A 108 16.83 -3.61 -6.72
CA LEU A 108 16.24 -4.91 -7.04
C LEU A 108 15.47 -4.89 -8.36
N LEU A 109 15.19 -3.71 -8.94
CA LEU A 109 14.52 -3.60 -10.22
C LEU A 109 15.34 -4.31 -11.31
N THR A 110 14.66 -5.10 -12.13
CA THR A 110 15.26 -5.88 -13.21
C THR A 110 14.63 -5.56 -14.55
N ALA A 111 15.33 -5.85 -15.64
CA ALA A 111 14.78 -5.73 -16.99
C ALA A 111 13.53 -6.61 -17.17
N ALA A 112 13.50 -7.81 -16.56
CA ALA A 112 12.33 -8.68 -16.56
C ALA A 112 11.13 -8.02 -15.86
N ALA A 113 11.35 -7.35 -14.73
CA ALA A 113 10.28 -6.59 -14.06
C ALA A 113 9.76 -5.43 -14.91
N VAL A 114 10.64 -4.70 -15.60
CA VAL A 114 10.23 -3.64 -16.54
C VAL A 114 9.42 -4.21 -17.71
N ARG A 115 9.79 -5.37 -18.26
CA ARG A 115 9.02 -6.05 -19.33
C ARG A 115 7.63 -6.49 -18.86
N VAL A 116 7.51 -7.05 -17.66
CA VAL A 116 6.20 -7.37 -17.08
C VAL A 116 5.37 -6.11 -16.86
N TYR A 117 5.99 -5.03 -16.38
CA TYR A 117 5.31 -3.75 -16.19
C TYR A 117 4.83 -3.13 -17.51
N GLU A 118 5.61 -3.22 -18.57
CA GLU A 118 5.24 -2.77 -19.92
C GLU A 118 3.98 -3.47 -20.44
N GLU A 119 3.85 -4.78 -20.23
CA GLU A 119 2.63 -5.52 -20.57
C GLU A 119 1.43 -5.04 -19.74
N ILE A 120 1.60 -4.86 -18.43
CA ILE A 120 0.55 -4.35 -17.54
C ILE A 120 0.09 -2.95 -17.98
N LEU A 121 1.02 -2.06 -18.33
CA LEU A 121 0.73 -0.72 -18.82
C LEU A 121 0.02 -0.74 -20.17
N THR A 122 0.39 -1.66 -21.06
CA THR A 122 -0.29 -1.87 -22.34
C THR A 122 -1.74 -2.27 -22.10
N LEU A 123 -1.99 -3.23 -21.20
CA LEU A 123 -3.33 -3.64 -20.82
C LEU A 123 -4.10 -2.50 -20.13
N ALA A 124 -3.44 -1.68 -19.31
CA ALA A 124 -4.07 -0.52 -18.68
C ALA A 124 -4.55 0.49 -19.72
N ARG A 125 -3.73 0.77 -20.73
CA ARG A 125 -4.09 1.66 -21.84
C ARG A 125 -5.26 1.12 -22.64
N LEU A 126 -5.23 -0.16 -23.01
CA LEU A 126 -6.26 -0.78 -23.86
C LEU A 126 -7.60 -0.94 -23.14
N ASN A 127 -7.56 -1.24 -21.82
CA ASN A 127 -8.76 -1.57 -21.04
C ASN A 127 -9.21 -0.44 -20.10
N LYS A 128 -8.83 0.82 -20.38
CA LYS A 128 -9.21 1.99 -19.56
C LYS A 128 -8.89 1.79 -18.06
N GLY A 129 -7.73 1.21 -17.78
CA GLY A 129 -7.25 0.91 -16.43
C GLY A 129 -7.70 -0.44 -15.86
N ARG A 130 -8.65 -1.14 -16.50
CA ARG A 130 -9.17 -2.44 -16.04
C ARG A 130 -8.20 -3.59 -16.35
N VAL A 131 -7.26 -3.87 -15.45
CA VAL A 131 -6.15 -4.82 -15.69
C VAL A 131 -6.24 -6.06 -14.81
N PHE A 132 -6.49 -7.23 -15.43
CA PHE A 132 -6.64 -8.53 -14.75
C PHE A 132 -5.90 -9.72 -15.41
N PRO A 133 -4.68 -9.55 -15.95
CA PRO A 133 -3.98 -10.64 -16.63
C PRO A 133 -3.72 -11.82 -15.68
N SER A 134 -3.91 -13.02 -16.22
CA SER A 134 -3.44 -14.23 -15.56
C SER A 134 -1.92 -14.31 -15.61
N TYR A 135 -1.31 -15.14 -14.76
CA TYR A 135 0.12 -15.42 -14.85
C TYR A 135 0.49 -16.06 -16.19
N ASP A 136 -0.42 -16.84 -16.79
CA ASP A 136 -0.21 -17.46 -18.11
C ASP A 136 -0.27 -16.42 -19.23
N HIS A 137 -1.15 -15.43 -19.13
CA HIS A 137 -1.17 -14.28 -20.04
C HIS A 137 0.17 -13.55 -20.01
N LEU A 138 0.64 -13.18 -18.82
CA LEU A 138 1.93 -12.50 -18.66
C LEU A 138 3.09 -13.37 -19.16
N SER A 139 3.04 -14.69 -18.94
CA SER A 139 4.07 -15.61 -19.41
C SER A 139 4.15 -15.67 -20.93
N LYS A 140 3.00 -15.79 -21.60
CA LYS A 140 2.93 -15.78 -23.06
C LYS A 140 3.40 -14.44 -23.64
N ALA A 141 2.89 -13.32 -23.11
CA ALA A 141 3.18 -11.98 -23.62
C ALA A 141 4.65 -11.56 -23.42
N THR A 142 5.26 -11.95 -22.29
CA THR A 142 6.62 -11.52 -21.95
C THR A 142 7.70 -12.56 -22.27
N SER A 143 7.29 -13.79 -22.62
CA SER A 143 8.16 -14.96 -22.76
C SER A 143 8.98 -15.27 -21.49
N LEU A 144 8.43 -14.96 -20.32
CA LEU A 144 9.07 -15.20 -19.02
C LEU A 144 8.41 -16.38 -18.30
N GLY A 145 9.21 -17.13 -17.55
CA GLY A 145 8.69 -18.18 -16.67
C GLY A 145 7.84 -17.62 -15.52
N ARG A 146 6.87 -18.40 -15.04
CA ARG A 146 5.94 -18.01 -13.97
C ARG A 146 6.64 -17.54 -12.69
N ALA A 147 7.74 -18.18 -12.31
CA ALA A 147 8.53 -17.78 -11.14
C ALA A 147 9.18 -16.39 -11.31
N THR A 148 9.66 -16.07 -12.50
CA THR A 148 10.23 -14.76 -12.84
C THR A 148 9.14 -13.69 -12.82
N ILE A 149 7.95 -13.99 -13.32
CA ILE A 149 6.79 -13.09 -13.25
C ILE A 149 6.39 -12.83 -11.80
N ALA A 150 6.29 -13.88 -10.97
CA ALA A 150 5.99 -13.72 -9.54
C ALA A 150 6.99 -12.78 -8.87
N ARG A 151 8.30 -12.99 -9.11
CA ARG A 151 9.37 -12.13 -8.56
C ARG A 151 9.28 -10.70 -9.09
N ALA A 152 9.05 -10.53 -10.39
CA ALA A 152 8.87 -9.22 -11.03
C ALA A 152 7.71 -8.44 -10.39
N LEU A 153 6.55 -9.07 -10.22
CA LEU A 153 5.39 -8.44 -9.60
C LEU A 153 5.68 -8.01 -8.16
N HIS A 154 6.35 -8.84 -7.37
CA HIS A 154 6.77 -8.48 -6.01
C HIS A 154 7.75 -7.29 -6.00
N ILE A 155 8.74 -7.26 -6.89
CA ILE A 155 9.68 -6.13 -6.98
C ILE A 155 8.96 -4.83 -7.35
N LEU A 156 8.03 -4.88 -8.31
CA LEU A 156 7.25 -3.71 -8.72
C LEU A 156 6.36 -3.19 -7.58
N GLU A 157 5.74 -4.10 -6.83
CA GLU A 157 4.93 -3.80 -5.65
C GLU A 157 5.79 -3.20 -4.52
N ASP A 158 6.93 -3.80 -4.20
CA ASP A 158 7.86 -3.33 -3.16
C ASP A 158 8.38 -1.92 -3.43
N ILE A 159 8.64 -1.59 -4.70
CA ILE A 159 9.07 -0.25 -5.12
C ILE A 159 7.88 0.73 -5.13
N GLY A 160 6.67 0.25 -5.43
CA GLY A 160 5.44 1.04 -5.51
C GLY A 160 5.02 1.45 -6.92
N PHE A 161 5.50 0.74 -7.95
CA PHE A 161 5.03 0.90 -9.33
C PHE A 161 3.66 0.26 -9.58
N LEU A 162 3.25 -0.63 -8.68
CA LEU A 162 2.11 -1.49 -8.86
C LEU A 162 1.41 -1.71 -7.51
N VAL A 163 0.09 -1.55 -7.50
CA VAL A 163 -0.77 -2.07 -6.44
C VAL A 163 -1.43 -3.33 -6.97
N ARG A 164 -1.36 -4.43 -6.20
CA ARG A 164 -1.94 -5.72 -6.55
C ARG A 164 -2.97 -6.11 -5.51
N GLN A 165 -4.15 -6.51 -5.97
CA GLN A 165 -5.18 -7.07 -5.09
C GLN A 165 -5.61 -8.45 -5.59
N ARG A 166 -5.61 -9.43 -4.67
CA ARG A 166 -6.03 -10.80 -4.97
C ARG A 166 -7.55 -10.89 -5.03
N ARG A 167 -8.04 -11.74 -5.93
CA ARG A 167 -9.47 -11.88 -6.23
C ARG A 167 -9.94 -13.33 -6.19
N PHE A 168 -11.19 -13.53 -5.79
CA PHE A 168 -11.88 -14.81 -5.90
C PHE A 168 -13.26 -14.63 -6.54
N LYS A 169 -13.81 -15.69 -7.11
CA LYS A 169 -15.19 -15.72 -7.61
C LYS A 169 -15.97 -16.87 -7.00
N ARG A 170 -17.30 -16.72 -6.93
CA ARG A 170 -18.19 -17.84 -6.65
C ARG A 170 -18.21 -18.82 -7.82
N VAL A 171 -18.27 -20.10 -7.51
CA VAL A 171 -18.41 -21.18 -8.49
C VAL A 171 -19.62 -21.99 -8.10
N GLU A 172 -20.55 -22.11 -9.04
CA GLU A 172 -21.68 -23.02 -8.93
C GLU A 172 -21.14 -24.45 -9.03
N ALA A 173 -21.35 -25.22 -7.97
CA ALA A 173 -20.98 -26.63 -7.92
C ALA A 173 -22.20 -27.41 -7.39
N GLU A 174 -22.58 -28.47 -8.10
CA GLU A 174 -23.58 -29.44 -7.66
C GLU A 174 -22.93 -30.37 -6.64
N GLY A 175 -23.06 -30.04 -5.35
CA GLY A 175 -22.62 -30.90 -4.25
C GLY A 175 -22.15 -30.16 -3.00
N PRO A 176 -21.94 -30.89 -1.87
CA PRO A 176 -21.42 -30.31 -0.64
C PRO A 176 -19.92 -29.98 -0.77
N GLY A 177 -19.59 -28.70 -0.87
CA GLY A 177 -18.20 -28.23 -0.93
C GLY A 177 -18.06 -26.70 -1.06
N PRO A 178 -16.87 -26.13 -0.82
CA PRO A 178 -16.65 -24.68 -0.82
C PRO A 178 -16.83 -24.06 -2.21
N ARG A 179 -17.72 -23.07 -2.29
CA ARG A 179 -18.27 -22.44 -3.51
C ARG A 179 -17.40 -21.32 -4.10
N TYR A 180 -16.10 -21.31 -3.82
CA TYR A 180 -15.23 -20.19 -4.22
C TYR A 180 -13.98 -20.68 -4.93
N ARG A 181 -13.49 -19.93 -5.92
CA ARG A 181 -12.19 -20.18 -6.57
C ARG A 181 -11.40 -18.90 -6.72
N GLN A 182 -10.10 -18.99 -6.49
CA GLN A 182 -9.17 -17.92 -6.82
C GLN A 182 -9.25 -17.56 -8.31
N THR A 183 -9.23 -16.27 -8.61
CA THR A 183 -9.18 -15.75 -9.99
C THR A 183 -7.92 -14.93 -10.23
N SER A 184 -7.75 -14.40 -11.45
CA SER A 184 -6.66 -13.48 -11.73
C SER A 184 -6.73 -12.25 -10.81
N ASN A 185 -5.55 -11.85 -10.35
CA ASN A 185 -5.39 -10.64 -9.54
C ASN A 185 -5.73 -9.41 -10.37
N VAL A 186 -6.06 -8.33 -9.68
CA VAL A 186 -6.16 -7.01 -10.28
C VAL A 186 -4.89 -6.22 -10.02
N TYR A 187 -4.54 -5.39 -10.99
CA TYR A 187 -3.32 -4.59 -10.98
C TYR A 187 -3.64 -3.13 -11.29
N ARG A 188 -3.06 -2.22 -10.50
CA ARG A 188 -3.12 -0.78 -10.75
C ARG A 188 -1.71 -0.21 -10.83
N PRO A 189 -1.28 0.30 -11.99
CA PRO A 189 -0.04 1.04 -12.10
C PRO A 189 -0.09 2.33 -11.27
N THR A 190 1.01 2.65 -10.60
CA THR A 190 1.15 3.85 -9.78
C THR A 190 2.51 4.50 -9.99
N LEU A 191 2.62 5.81 -9.74
CA LEU A 191 3.88 6.53 -9.70
C LEU A 191 4.47 6.52 -8.28
N PRO A 192 5.56 5.79 -8.01
CA PRO A 192 6.15 5.74 -6.69
C PRO A 192 6.89 7.04 -6.33
N GLN A 193 6.47 7.70 -5.24
CA GLN A 193 7.09 8.94 -4.75
C GLN A 193 8.60 8.77 -4.48
N ARG A 194 8.99 7.61 -3.93
CA ARG A 194 10.40 7.30 -3.60
C ARG A 194 11.34 7.28 -4.81
N VAL A 195 10.79 7.12 -6.01
CA VAL A 195 11.59 7.07 -7.24
C VAL A 195 11.86 8.47 -7.79
N LEU A 196 11.02 9.47 -7.47
CA LEU A 196 11.10 10.81 -8.06
C LEU A 196 12.46 11.47 -7.84
N ALA A 197 13.09 11.24 -6.68
CA ALA A 197 14.42 11.76 -6.36
C ALA A 197 15.52 11.27 -7.32
N TYR A 198 15.32 10.13 -7.98
CA TYR A 198 16.28 9.50 -8.90
C TYR A 198 15.97 9.78 -10.37
N LEU A 199 14.90 10.52 -10.65
CA LEU A 199 14.55 10.96 -11.99
C LEU A 199 15.21 12.29 -12.32
N PRO A 200 15.56 12.57 -13.59
CA PRO A 200 16.00 13.90 -13.99
C PRO A 200 14.87 14.92 -13.81
N ARG A 201 15.23 16.21 -13.59
CA ARG A 201 14.27 17.27 -13.25
C ARG A 201 13.09 17.37 -14.22
N TRP A 202 13.32 17.25 -15.52
CA TRP A 202 12.29 17.32 -16.57
C TRP A 202 11.27 16.16 -16.54
N MET A 203 11.52 15.07 -15.81
CA MET A 203 10.57 13.96 -15.63
C MET A 203 9.75 14.06 -14.35
N ARG A 204 10.16 14.91 -13.42
CA ARG A 204 9.48 15.07 -12.13
C ARG A 204 8.20 15.88 -12.35
N PRO A 205 7.13 15.62 -11.57
CA PRO A 205 6.04 16.58 -11.50
C PRO A 205 6.60 17.94 -11.09
N ALA A 206 6.01 19.02 -11.62
CA ALA A 206 6.36 20.36 -11.17
C ALA A 206 6.17 20.45 -9.65
N PRO A 207 7.08 21.13 -8.93
CA PRO A 207 6.89 21.37 -7.51
C PRO A 207 5.56 22.11 -7.31
N THR A 208 4.89 21.79 -6.21
CA THR A 208 3.68 22.51 -5.79
C THR A 208 4.04 23.99 -5.58
N PRO A 209 3.25 24.95 -6.09
CA PRO A 209 3.49 26.37 -5.84
C PRO A 209 3.51 26.69 -4.35
N ASP A 210 4.36 27.63 -3.94
CA ASP A 210 4.56 27.99 -2.53
C ASP A 210 3.26 28.43 -1.86
N ASP A 211 2.41 29.20 -2.56
CA ASP A 211 1.09 29.62 -2.06
C ASP A 211 0.19 28.43 -1.70
N VAL A 212 0.25 27.36 -2.48
CA VAL A 212 -0.54 26.14 -2.23
C VAL A 212 0.05 25.35 -1.07
N VAL A 213 1.37 25.34 -0.92
CA VAL A 213 2.04 24.72 0.24
C VAL A 213 1.68 25.48 1.52
N GLN A 214 1.73 26.82 1.49
CA GLN A 214 1.35 27.67 2.61
C GLN A 214 -0.12 27.47 2.97
N GLN A 215 -1.02 27.51 1.98
CA GLN A 215 -2.45 27.27 2.22
C GLN A 215 -2.73 25.89 2.83
N GLN A 216 -1.95 24.86 2.48
CA GLN A 216 -2.07 23.54 3.08
C GLN A 216 -1.57 23.55 4.53
N ALA A 217 -0.46 24.23 4.80
CA ALA A 217 0.06 24.41 6.16
C ALA A 217 -0.94 25.17 7.03
N ASP A 218 -1.42 26.33 6.57
CA ASP A 218 -2.43 27.14 7.26
C ASP A 218 -3.69 26.31 7.55
N ARG A 219 -4.18 25.52 6.58
CA ARG A 219 -5.34 24.65 6.80
C ARG A 219 -5.06 23.57 7.85
N ILE A 220 -3.86 23.00 7.88
CA ILE A 220 -3.49 21.99 8.89
C ILE A 220 -3.46 22.65 10.27
N ASP A 221 -2.88 23.85 10.36
CA ASP A 221 -2.79 24.62 11.60
C ASP A 221 -4.18 25.06 12.09
N ASP A 222 -5.06 25.51 11.20
CA ASP A 222 -6.45 25.85 11.50
C ASP A 222 -7.22 24.62 12.02
N ILE A 223 -7.05 23.46 11.36
CA ILE A 223 -7.67 22.20 11.80
C ILE A 223 -7.11 21.78 13.17
N ALA A 224 -5.80 21.92 13.39
CA ALA A 224 -5.18 21.58 14.66
C ALA A 224 -5.66 22.50 15.79
N ALA A 225 -5.75 23.81 15.53
CA ALA A 225 -6.31 24.79 16.46
C ALA A 225 -7.78 24.48 16.77
N MET A 226 -8.59 24.20 15.75
CA MET A 226 -9.98 23.79 15.91
C MET A 226 -10.09 22.52 16.78
N LEU A 227 -9.31 21.48 16.49
CA LEU A 227 -9.33 20.22 17.24
C LEU A 227 -8.85 20.40 18.69
N SER A 228 -7.90 21.30 18.95
CA SER A 228 -7.39 21.60 20.29
C SER A 228 -8.40 22.30 21.19
N GLY A 229 -9.35 23.02 20.61
CA GLY A 229 -10.42 23.70 21.34
C GLY A 229 -11.66 22.82 21.60
N LEU A 230 -11.70 21.60 21.07
CA LEU A 230 -12.81 20.67 21.29
C LEU A 230 -12.68 19.98 22.66
N SER A 231 -13.83 19.70 23.27
CA SER A 231 -13.85 18.83 24.45
C SER A 231 -13.47 17.39 24.07
N CYS A 232 -13.06 16.58 25.05
CA CYS A 232 -12.63 15.20 24.79
C CYS A 232 -13.76 14.36 24.17
N ARG A 233 -15.02 14.65 24.51
CA ARG A 233 -16.20 14.10 23.83
C ARG A 233 -16.24 14.45 22.34
N ASP A 234 -16.13 15.73 22.01
CA ASP A 234 -16.33 16.22 20.65
C ASP A 234 -15.14 15.87 19.74
N LEU A 235 -13.93 15.89 20.30
CA LEU A 235 -12.72 15.39 19.64
C LEU A 235 -12.89 13.92 19.25
N ALA A 236 -13.39 13.07 20.14
CA ALA A 236 -13.64 11.66 19.85
C ALA A 236 -14.71 11.46 18.77
N ALA A 237 -15.74 12.31 18.72
CA ALA A 237 -16.78 12.26 17.70
C ALA A 237 -16.28 12.70 16.31
N VAL A 238 -15.38 13.68 16.25
CA VAL A 238 -14.83 14.23 14.99
C VAL A 238 -13.70 13.36 14.43
N THR A 239 -12.82 12.84 15.28
CA THR A 239 -11.62 12.09 14.84
C THR A 239 -11.91 10.62 14.56
N VAL A 240 -12.85 10.02 15.29
CA VAL A 240 -13.17 8.60 15.18
C VAL A 240 -14.66 8.46 14.81
N GLY A 241 -14.94 8.03 13.59
CA GLY A 241 -16.32 7.74 13.16
C GLY A 241 -16.88 6.41 13.70
N GLY A 242 -18.18 6.19 13.49
CA GLY A 242 -18.82 4.89 13.70
C GLY A 242 -19.06 4.50 15.17
N GLN A 243 -19.16 3.20 15.45
CA GLN A 243 -19.47 2.68 16.79
C GLN A 243 -18.35 2.96 17.81
N LEU A 244 -17.08 2.88 17.39
CA LEU A 244 -15.93 3.20 18.24
C LEU A 244 -15.95 4.66 18.68
N GLY A 245 -16.23 5.57 17.74
CA GLY A 245 -16.39 7.00 18.02
C GLY A 245 -17.45 7.29 19.07
N LYS A 246 -18.62 6.66 18.95
CA LYS A 246 -19.72 6.81 19.92
C LYS A 246 -19.32 6.33 21.33
N MET A 247 -18.54 5.26 21.42
CA MET A 247 -18.02 4.75 22.70
C MET A 247 -16.99 5.70 23.31
N LEU A 248 -16.04 6.18 22.51
CA LEU A 248 -15.02 7.13 22.94
C LEU A 248 -15.62 8.48 23.32
N ALA A 249 -16.65 8.96 22.62
CA ALA A 249 -17.35 10.19 22.98
C ALA A 249 -18.06 10.08 24.34
N LYS A 250 -18.64 8.91 24.67
CA LYS A 250 -19.23 8.67 26.00
C LYS A 250 -18.17 8.69 27.11
N LEU A 251 -17.01 8.10 26.86
CA LEU A 251 -15.89 8.14 27.80
C LEU A 251 -15.35 9.58 27.96
N GLY A 252 -15.15 10.28 26.85
CA GLY A 252 -14.70 11.67 26.81
C GLY A 252 -15.64 12.61 27.56
N ALA A 253 -16.96 12.39 27.48
CA ALA A 253 -17.94 13.17 28.25
C ALA A 253 -17.83 12.97 29.77
N GLY A 254 -17.30 11.83 30.22
CA GLY A 254 -16.97 11.57 31.62
C GLY A 254 -15.72 12.34 32.06
N VAL A 255 -14.67 12.32 31.23
CA VAL A 255 -13.43 13.07 31.48
C VAL A 255 -13.69 14.57 31.53
N ASP A 256 -14.43 15.10 30.55
CA ASP A 256 -14.82 16.52 30.48
C ASP A 256 -15.60 16.97 31.73
N ARG A 257 -16.39 16.07 32.34
CA ARG A 257 -17.16 16.36 33.56
C ARG A 257 -16.26 16.42 34.79
N ILE A 258 -15.35 15.46 34.93
CA ILE A 258 -14.39 15.40 36.04
C ILE A 258 -13.49 16.64 36.01
N GLU A 259 -12.99 17.04 34.85
CA GLU A 259 -12.13 18.23 34.71
C GLU A 259 -12.86 19.52 35.09
N ARG A 260 -14.13 19.67 34.71
CA ARG A 260 -14.96 20.82 35.11
C ARG A 260 -15.22 20.86 36.61
N GLU A 261 -15.56 19.73 37.23
CA GLU A 261 -15.79 19.64 38.68
C GLU A 261 -14.51 19.92 39.48
N SER A 262 -13.34 19.51 38.96
CA SER A 262 -12.02 19.78 39.55
C SER A 262 -11.64 21.27 39.49
N GLN A 263 -12.04 21.98 38.42
CA GLN A 263 -11.82 23.42 38.29
C GLN A 263 -12.70 24.26 39.23
N ILE A 264 -13.91 23.80 39.55
CA ILE A 264 -14.82 24.51 40.47
C ILE A 264 -14.33 24.42 41.92
N GLN A 265 -13.72 23.29 42.31
CA GLN A 265 -13.20 23.08 43.68
C GLN A 265 -11.93 23.89 44.00
N SER A 266 -11.16 24.33 43.00
CA SER A 266 -9.93 25.09 43.23
C SER A 266 -10.14 26.60 43.40
N GLN A 267 -11.32 27.13 43.06
CA GLN A 267 -11.63 28.56 43.16
C GLN A 267 -12.25 29.00 44.51
N SER A 268 -12.50 28.08 45.45
CA SER A 268 -13.23 28.38 46.70
C SER A 268 -12.35 28.67 47.94
N LEU A 269 -11.09 29.12 47.77
CA LEU A 269 -10.16 29.36 48.88
C LEU A 269 -9.45 30.72 48.79
N GLN A 270 -10.18 31.83 48.64
CA GLN A 270 -9.72 33.17 49.03
C GLN A 270 -10.89 34.03 49.52
N SER A 271 -11.13 34.03 50.82
CA SER A 271 -11.88 35.05 51.57
C SER A 271 -11.55 34.92 53.04
#